data_AF-A0A482ZNC3-F1
#
_entry.id   AF-A0A482ZNC3-F1
#
_cell.length_a   1.000
_cell.length_b   1.000
_cell.length_c   1.000
_cell.angle_alpha   90.00
_cell.angle_beta   90.00
_cell.angle_gamma   90.00
#
_symmetry.space_group_name_H-M   'P 1'
#
loop_
_entity.id
_entity.type
_entity.pdbx_description
1 polymer ?
#
loop_
_entity_poly.entity_id
_entity_poly.type
_entity_poly.pdbx_seq_one_letter_code
_entity_poly.pdbx_strand_id
1 'polypeptide(L)'
;MVCRALGYQMKIGIAKFLKGEQDTGEDVFLAQQPNIQTISMKTGFTWDTQDKAYDTKMALETWAVAQQYLKDKTIDLVVLDELTYMINYQYLEEAQILAALSNRPKDQHVVITGRAASKSLIEIADTVSEVKDLKHAFRNNIKAQQGIDF
;
A
#
# COMPACT_ATOMS: atom_id res chain seq x y z
N MET A 1 10.23 -6.68 -2.24
CA MET A 1 11.23 -5.85 -1.51
C MET A 1 11.24 -6.11 -0.02
N VAL A 2 10.07 -6.15 0.65
CA VAL A 2 9.93 -6.38 2.10
C VAL A 2 10.78 -7.54 2.63
N CYS A 3 10.67 -8.75 2.07
CA CYS A 3 11.46 -9.91 2.53
C CYS A 3 12.98 -9.67 2.49
N ARG A 4 13.49 -9.00 1.44
CA ARG A 4 14.92 -8.69 1.32
C ARG A 4 15.33 -7.66 2.35
N ALA A 5 14.54 -6.60 2.53
CA ALA A 5 14.80 -5.54 3.51
C ALA A 5 14.85 -6.11 4.94
N LEU A 6 13.88 -6.97 5.30
CA LEU A 6 13.89 -7.69 6.58
C LEU A 6 15.13 -8.57 6.75
N GLY A 7 15.56 -9.27 5.68
CA GLY A 7 16.77 -10.08 5.69
C GLY A 7 18.06 -9.27 5.98
N TYR A 8 18.04 -7.97 5.70
CA TYR A 8 19.12 -7.03 6.03
C TYR A 8 18.81 -6.18 7.27
N GLN A 9 17.85 -6.59 8.09
CA GLN A 9 17.46 -5.93 9.35
C GLN A 9 16.93 -4.49 9.20
N MET A 10 16.54 -4.08 7.99
CA MET A 10 15.88 -2.79 7.78
C MET A 10 14.55 -2.73 8.53
N LYS A 11 14.20 -1.54 9.00
CA LYS A 11 12.89 -1.23 9.60
C LYS A 11 11.90 -0.82 8.52
N ILE A 12 10.69 -1.37 8.61
CA ILE A 12 9.69 -1.27 7.54
C ILE A 12 8.35 -0.80 8.10
N GLY A 13 7.73 0.17 7.43
CA GLY A 13 6.33 0.53 7.63
C GLY A 13 5.49 0.12 6.43
N ILE A 14 4.37 -0.58 6.63
CA ILE A 14 3.42 -0.91 5.56
C ILE A 14 2.06 -0.30 5.88
N ALA A 15 1.51 0.46 4.94
CA ALA A 15 0.13 0.93 4.97
C ALA A 15 -0.66 0.29 3.83
N LYS A 16 -1.72 -0.46 4.15
CA LYS A 16 -2.57 -1.16 3.19
C LYS A 16 -3.92 -0.45 3.05
N PHE A 17 -4.17 0.12 1.87
CA PHE A 17 -5.37 0.94 1.59
C PHE A 17 -6.54 0.17 1.00
N LEU A 18 -6.33 -1.06 0.54
CA LEU A 18 -7.38 -1.89 -0.02
C LEU A 18 -7.17 -3.33 0.43
N LYS A 19 -7.93 -3.77 1.43
CA LYS A 19 -7.82 -5.13 1.96
C LYS A 19 -9.11 -5.57 2.64
N GLY A 20 -9.57 -6.78 2.34
CA GLY A 20 -10.72 -7.38 3.03
C GLY A 20 -10.52 -7.48 4.54
N GLU A 21 -11.59 -7.73 5.27
CA GLU A 21 -11.57 -7.82 6.74
C GLU A 21 -10.74 -8.99 7.30
N GLN A 22 -10.43 -9.98 6.46
CA GLN A 22 -9.67 -11.17 6.84
C GLN A 22 -8.17 -10.97 6.65
N ASP A 23 -7.39 -11.45 7.62
CA ASP A 23 -5.95 -11.53 7.52
C ASP A 23 -5.54 -12.53 6.42
N THR A 24 -4.56 -12.13 5.64
CA THR A 24 -3.93 -12.93 4.57
C THR A 24 -2.68 -13.64 5.08
N GLY A 25 -2.14 -14.55 4.26
CA GLY A 25 -0.88 -15.24 4.56
C GLY A 25 0.27 -14.28 4.88
N GLU A 26 0.41 -13.15 4.16
CA GLU A 26 1.50 -12.21 4.46
C GLU A 26 1.29 -11.45 5.77
N ASP A 27 0.05 -11.19 6.22
CA ASP A 27 -0.17 -10.53 7.52
C ASP A 27 0.30 -11.44 8.66
N VAL A 28 -0.07 -12.73 8.59
CA VAL A 28 0.31 -13.74 9.58
C VAL A 28 1.84 -13.90 9.64
N PHE A 29 2.50 -13.88 8.47
CA PHE A 29 3.96 -13.97 8.39
C PHE A 29 4.65 -12.70 8.93
N LEU A 30 4.16 -11.52 8.54
CA LEU A 30 4.76 -10.24 8.90
C LEU A 30 4.54 -9.88 10.37
N ALA A 31 3.44 -10.28 10.98
CA ALA A 31 3.18 -10.09 12.41
C ALA A 31 4.23 -10.75 13.32
N GLN A 32 4.99 -11.72 12.81
CA GLN A 32 6.06 -12.41 13.55
C GLN A 32 7.43 -11.72 13.40
N GLN A 33 7.54 -10.69 12.57
CA GLN A 33 8.82 -10.04 12.26
C GLN A 33 9.05 -8.83 13.19
N PRO A 34 10.24 -8.68 13.80
CA PRO A 34 10.47 -7.63 14.80
C PRO A 34 10.65 -6.22 14.21
N ASN A 35 11.07 -6.12 12.95
CA ASN A 35 11.42 -4.85 12.31
C ASN A 35 10.33 -4.36 11.35
N ILE A 36 9.07 -4.72 11.59
CA ILE A 36 7.95 -4.28 10.77
C ILE A 36 6.79 -3.77 11.59
N GLN A 37 6.15 -2.73 11.08
CA GLN A 37 4.88 -2.22 11.57
C GLN A 37 3.91 -2.06 10.41
N THR A 38 2.67 -2.46 10.63
CA THR A 38 1.63 -2.51 9.59
C THR A 38 0.36 -1.81 10.05
N ILE A 39 -0.23 -1.02 9.17
CA ILE A 39 -1.59 -0.49 9.31
C ILE A 39 -2.42 -0.90 8.10
N SER A 40 -3.67 -1.28 8.32
CA SER A 40 -4.61 -1.66 7.27
C SER A 40 -5.89 -0.88 7.44
N MET A 41 -6.46 -0.40 6.34
CA MET A 41 -7.73 0.34 6.32
C MET A 41 -8.91 -0.48 6.85
N LYS A 42 -8.86 -1.82 6.72
CA LYS A 42 -9.85 -2.79 7.23
C LYS A 42 -11.31 -2.52 6.85
N THR A 43 -11.55 -1.66 5.87
CA THR A 43 -12.82 -1.61 5.15
C THR A 43 -12.79 -2.79 4.19
N GLY A 44 -13.89 -3.52 4.00
CA GLY A 44 -13.98 -4.50 2.91
C GLY A 44 -13.58 -3.90 1.54
N PHE A 45 -13.63 -4.69 0.48
CA PHE A 45 -13.29 -4.17 -0.84
C PHE A 45 -14.14 -2.93 -1.18
N THR A 46 -13.51 -1.85 -1.63
CA THR A 46 -14.14 -0.53 -1.84
C THR A 46 -15.23 -0.52 -2.93
N TRP A 47 -15.35 -1.61 -3.70
CA TRP A 47 -16.44 -1.79 -4.66
C TRP A 47 -17.69 -2.46 -4.06
N ASP A 48 -17.58 -3.08 -2.88
CA ASP A 48 -18.69 -3.72 -2.16
C ASP A 48 -19.31 -2.80 -1.10
N THR A 49 -18.59 -1.77 -0.65
CA THR A 49 -19.08 -0.79 0.34
C THR A 49 -19.86 0.35 -0.33
N GLN A 50 -21.12 0.52 0.09
CA GLN A 50 -21.99 1.63 -0.36
C GLN A 50 -21.73 2.96 0.39
N ASP A 51 -20.76 3.01 1.32
CA ASP A 51 -20.51 4.16 2.18
C ASP A 51 -19.15 4.84 1.89
N LYS A 52 -19.17 5.72 0.89
CA LYS A 52 -18.03 6.57 0.54
C LYS A 52 -17.52 7.40 1.73
N ALA A 53 -18.38 7.83 2.63
CA ALA A 53 -17.97 8.66 3.78
C ALA A 53 -17.16 7.81 4.78
N TYR A 54 -17.61 6.58 5.03
CA TYR A 54 -16.86 5.61 5.83
C TYR A 54 -15.50 5.27 5.21
N ASP A 55 -15.46 4.95 3.92
CA ASP A 55 -14.21 4.62 3.23
C ASP A 55 -13.24 5.82 3.23
N THR A 56 -13.75 7.04 3.02
CA THR A 56 -12.94 8.26 3.10
C THR A 56 -12.35 8.44 4.51
N LYS A 57 -13.14 8.22 5.56
CA LYS A 57 -12.67 8.30 6.94
C LYS A 57 -11.55 7.29 7.22
N MET A 58 -11.75 6.03 6.84
CA MET A 58 -10.77 4.97 7.07
C MET A 58 -9.50 5.18 6.24
N ALA A 59 -9.62 5.70 5.03
CA ALA A 59 -8.48 6.11 4.20
C ALA A 59 -7.67 7.22 4.88
N LEU A 60 -8.33 8.24 5.45
CA LEU A 60 -7.69 9.33 6.18
C LEU A 60 -6.98 8.85 7.45
N GLU A 61 -7.59 7.95 8.22
CA GLU A 61 -6.98 7.35 9.41
C GLU A 61 -5.74 6.52 9.05
N THR A 62 -5.84 5.69 8.00
CA THR A 62 -4.72 4.88 7.48
C THR A 62 -3.59 5.78 6.96
N TRP A 63 -3.95 6.84 6.23
CA TRP A 63 -3.00 7.81 5.70
C TRP A 63 -2.29 8.58 6.81
N ALA A 64 -2.97 8.93 7.90
CA ALA A 64 -2.35 9.60 9.04
C ALA A 64 -1.21 8.76 9.65
N VAL A 65 -1.37 7.44 9.71
CA VAL A 65 -0.30 6.53 10.16
C VAL A 65 0.80 6.40 9.09
N ALA A 66 0.43 6.28 7.81
CA ALA A 66 1.41 6.26 6.72
C ALA A 66 2.29 7.52 6.69
N GLN A 67 1.72 8.70 6.98
CA GLN A 67 2.46 9.95 7.10
C GLN A 67 3.43 9.95 8.30
N GLN A 68 3.11 9.24 9.39
CA GLN A 68 4.07 9.06 10.49
C GLN A 68 5.25 8.22 10.00
N TYR A 69 4.99 7.14 9.25
CA TYR A 69 6.07 6.31 8.68
C TYR A 69 6.96 7.10 7.73
N LEU A 70 6.36 7.93 6.86
CA LEU A 70 7.07 8.80 5.92
C LEU A 70 7.89 9.91 6.58
N LYS A 71 7.68 10.19 7.87
CA LYS A 71 8.43 11.19 8.64
C LYS A 71 9.49 10.57 9.57
N ASP A 72 9.37 9.27 9.85
CA ASP A 72 10.25 8.56 10.76
C ASP A 72 11.57 8.19 10.07
N LYS A 73 12.65 8.86 10.50
CA LYS A 73 14.01 8.62 10.00
C LYS A 73 14.57 7.24 10.35
N THR A 74 13.93 6.52 11.28
CA THR A 74 14.33 5.17 11.65
C THR A 74 13.71 4.10 10.77
N ILE A 75 12.73 4.44 9.93
CA ILE A 75 12.14 3.51 8.97
C ILE A 75 12.87 3.65 7.64
N ASP A 76 13.46 2.55 7.17
CA ASP A 76 14.25 2.53 5.94
C ASP A 76 13.37 2.30 4.70
N LEU A 77 12.25 1.59 4.84
CA LEU A 77 11.33 1.29 3.75
C LEU A 77 9.87 1.51 4.17
N VAL A 78 9.14 2.31 3.39
CA VAL A 78 7.68 2.47 3.50
C VAL A 78 7.00 1.85 2.29
N VAL A 79 6.01 1.00 2.52
CA VAL A 79 5.16 0.43 1.46
C VAL A 79 3.76 1.01 1.60
N LEU A 80 3.29 1.69 0.55
CA LEU A 80 1.96 2.25 0.42
C LEU A 80 1.18 1.38 -0.56
N ASP A 81 0.59 0.33 -0.01
CA ASP A 81 -0.04 -0.73 -0.79
C ASP A 81 -1.45 -0.33 -1.22
N GLU A 82 -1.71 -0.37 -2.52
CA GLU A 82 -2.97 0.01 -3.18
C GLU A 82 -3.38 1.48 -3.00
N LEU A 83 -2.39 2.37 -2.79
CA LEU A 83 -2.63 3.81 -2.59
C LEU A 83 -3.30 4.49 -3.79
N THR A 84 -3.06 4.01 -5.02
CA THR A 84 -3.58 4.67 -6.23
C THR A 84 -5.11 4.74 -6.23
N TYR A 85 -5.79 3.78 -5.61
CA TYR A 85 -7.24 3.79 -5.44
C TYR A 85 -7.73 4.96 -4.59
N MET A 86 -6.97 5.34 -3.55
CA MET A 86 -7.33 6.45 -2.68
C MET A 86 -7.32 7.79 -3.42
N ILE A 87 -6.42 7.93 -4.39
CA ILE A 87 -6.34 9.09 -5.29
C ILE A 87 -7.47 9.03 -6.31
N ASN A 88 -7.59 7.90 -7.01
CA ASN A 88 -8.54 7.74 -8.12
C ASN A 88 -10.00 7.86 -7.69
N TYR A 89 -10.34 7.42 -6.47
CA TYR A 89 -11.69 7.56 -5.89
C TYR A 89 -11.88 8.82 -5.05
N GLN A 90 -10.85 9.68 -4.99
CA GLN A 90 -10.87 10.96 -4.28
C GLN A 90 -11.16 10.81 -2.77
N TYR A 91 -10.65 9.72 -2.16
CA TYR A 91 -10.65 9.57 -0.71
C TYR A 91 -9.51 10.35 -0.07
N LEU A 92 -8.39 10.51 -0.78
CA LEU A 92 -7.25 11.32 -0.36
C LEU A 92 -6.91 12.35 -1.44
N GLU A 93 -6.50 13.54 -1.00
CA GLU A 93 -6.01 14.58 -1.89
C GLU A 93 -4.59 14.26 -2.38
N GLU A 94 -4.43 14.12 -3.69
CA GLU A 94 -3.14 13.79 -4.32
C GLU A 94 -2.03 14.79 -3.94
N ALA A 95 -2.36 16.08 -3.85
CA ALA A 95 -1.40 17.11 -3.45
C ALA A 95 -0.79 16.85 -2.06
N GLN A 96 -1.57 16.33 -1.11
CA GLN A 96 -1.08 15.98 0.23
C GLN A 96 -0.14 14.77 0.18
N ILE A 97 -0.42 13.81 -0.69
CA ILE A 97 0.41 12.63 -0.93
C ILE A 97 1.75 13.05 -1.53
N LEU A 98 1.73 13.83 -2.62
CA LEU A 98 2.95 14.32 -3.28
C LEU A 98 3.81 15.16 -2.33
N ALA A 99 3.20 16.00 -1.50
CA ALA A 99 3.90 16.78 -0.49
C ALA A 99 4.56 15.89 0.58
N ALA A 100 3.86 14.86 1.06
CA ALA A 100 4.43 13.92 2.03
C ALA A 100 5.62 13.14 1.45
N LEU A 101 5.47 12.65 0.21
CA LEU A 101 6.53 11.92 -0.50
C LEU A 101 7.77 12.80 -0.73
N SER A 102 7.58 14.07 -1.06
CA SER A 102 8.68 15.01 -1.30
C SER A 102 9.44 15.41 -0.03
N ASN A 103 8.79 15.37 1.13
CA ASN A 103 9.36 15.80 2.41
C ASN A 103 9.91 14.65 3.28
N ARG A 104 9.85 13.42 2.81
CA ARG A 104 10.36 12.24 3.53
C ARG A 104 11.89 12.29 3.72
N PRO A 105 12.46 11.52 4.67
CA PRO A 105 13.91 11.36 4.79
C PRO A 105 14.56 10.92 3.47
N LYS A 106 15.69 11.51 3.10
CA LYS A 106 16.34 11.27 1.78
C LYS A 106 16.71 9.81 1.53
N ASP A 107 17.14 9.11 2.57
CA ASP A 107 17.59 7.71 2.49
C ASP A 107 16.43 6.71 2.70
N GLN A 108 15.20 7.20 2.89
CA GLN A 108 14.02 6.34 3.04
C GLN A 108 13.46 5.94 1.67
N HIS A 109 13.38 4.63 1.45
CA HIS A 109 12.75 4.06 0.27
C HIS A 109 11.22 4.05 0.42
N VAL A 110 10.52 4.32 -0.68
CA VAL A 110 9.05 4.23 -0.73
C VAL A 110 8.64 3.38 -1.92
N VAL A 111 7.73 2.43 -1.69
CA VAL A 111 7.09 1.64 -2.73
C VAL A 111 5.61 1.95 -2.72
N ILE A 112 5.07 2.29 -3.88
CA ILE A 112 3.64 2.49 -4.09
C ILE A 112 3.16 1.40 -5.04
N THR A 113 2.06 0.74 -4.68
CA THR A 113 1.40 -0.25 -5.56
C THR A 113 0.00 0.23 -5.90
N GLY A 114 -0.57 -0.41 -6.92
CA GLY A 114 -1.93 -0.21 -7.37
C GLY A 114 -2.04 0.11 -8.85
N ARG A 115 -3.28 0.08 -9.33
CA ARG A 115 -3.59 0.27 -10.75
C ARG A 115 -3.74 1.74 -11.08
N ALA A 116 -3.46 2.11 -12.34
CA ALA A 116 -3.68 3.45 -12.88
C ALA A 116 -3.10 4.56 -11.99
N ALA A 117 -1.79 4.50 -11.73
CA ALA A 117 -1.08 5.59 -11.07
C ALA A 117 -1.22 6.90 -11.86
N SER A 118 -1.38 8.01 -11.16
CA SER A 118 -1.48 9.32 -11.78
C SER A 118 -0.16 9.71 -12.46
N LYS A 119 -0.23 10.62 -13.43
CA LYS A 119 0.99 11.16 -14.08
C LYS A 119 1.93 11.80 -13.07
N SER A 120 1.39 12.57 -12.12
CA SER A 120 2.18 13.24 -11.09
C SER A 120 2.93 12.24 -10.21
N LEU A 121 2.31 11.11 -9.83
CA LEU A 121 3.00 10.05 -9.09
C LEU A 121 4.12 9.40 -9.91
N ILE A 122 3.87 9.15 -11.20
CA ILE A 122 4.87 8.60 -12.12
C ILE A 122 6.05 9.55 -12.27
N GLU A 123 5.79 10.85 -12.40
CA GLU A 123 6.81 11.88 -12.60
C GLU A 123 7.77 12.03 -11.42
N ILE A 124 7.28 11.87 -10.18
CA ILE A 124 8.13 11.96 -8.98
C ILE A 124 8.84 10.64 -8.62
N ALA A 125 8.50 9.54 -9.28
CA ALA A 125 9.04 8.23 -8.96
C ALA A 125 10.39 8.01 -9.64
N ASP A 126 11.39 7.56 -8.88
CA ASP A 126 12.70 7.18 -9.42
C ASP A 126 12.62 5.91 -10.30
N THR A 127 11.60 5.08 -10.09
CA THR A 127 11.39 3.84 -10.85
C THR A 127 9.90 3.54 -10.95
N VAL A 128 9.45 3.23 -12.17
CA VAL A 128 8.08 2.80 -12.45
C VAL A 128 8.14 1.50 -13.25
N SER A 129 7.37 0.50 -12.81
CA SER A 129 7.20 -0.76 -13.52
C SER A 129 5.71 -1.05 -13.71
N GLU A 130 5.32 -1.33 -14.94
CA GLU A 130 3.93 -1.66 -15.29
C GLU A 130 3.78 -3.18 -15.46
N VAL A 131 2.89 -3.79 -14.68
CA VAL A 131 2.51 -5.20 -14.86
C VAL A 131 1.32 -5.27 -15.82
N LYS A 132 1.58 -5.69 -17.06
CA LYS A 132 0.53 -5.88 -18.08
C LYS A 132 -0.11 -7.25 -17.96
N ASP A 133 -1.45 -7.29 -17.90
CA ASP A 133 -2.22 -8.55 -17.94
C ASP A 133 -2.25 -9.13 -19.37
N LEU A 134 -1.16 -9.81 -19.74
CA LEU A 134 -1.10 -10.58 -20.99
C LEU A 134 -1.94 -11.86 -20.88
N LYS A 135 -1.86 -12.54 -19.73
CA LYS A 135 -2.61 -13.76 -19.41
C LYS A 135 -2.89 -13.81 -17.91
N HIS A 136 -4.11 -14.21 -17.53
CA HIS A 136 -4.49 -14.38 -16.12
C HIS A 136 -5.30 -15.67 -15.92
N ALA A 137 -5.03 -16.39 -14.83
CA ALA A 137 -5.69 -17.65 -14.48
C ALA A 137 -7.22 -17.49 -14.32
N PHE A 138 -7.64 -16.36 -13.74
CA PHE A 138 -9.05 -15.97 -13.60
C PHE A 138 -9.85 -16.04 -14.91
N ARG A 139 -9.25 -15.66 -16.06
CA ARG A 139 -9.93 -15.73 -17.38
C ARG A 139 -10.22 -17.17 -17.82
N ASN A 140 -9.55 -18.15 -17.23
CA ASN A 140 -9.79 -19.58 -17.42
C ASN A 140 -10.64 -20.20 -16.28
N ASN A 141 -11.37 -19.38 -15.52
CA ASN A 141 -12.20 -19.79 -14.37
C ASN A 141 -11.42 -20.51 -13.25
N ILE A 142 -10.10 -20.34 -13.19
CA ILE A 142 -9.31 -20.78 -12.05
C ILE A 142 -9.58 -19.80 -10.91
N LYS A 143 -10.18 -20.30 -9.83
CA LYS A 143 -10.50 -19.51 -8.63
C LYS A 143 -9.23 -19.11 -7.88
N ALA A 144 -9.34 -18.06 -7.08
CA ALA A 144 -8.30 -17.65 -6.14
C ALA A 144 -7.93 -18.80 -5.18
N GLN A 145 -6.64 -18.99 -4.93
CA GLN A 145 -6.10 -20.08 -4.12
C GLN A 145 -5.32 -19.53 -2.92
N GLN A 146 -5.53 -20.14 -1.76
CA GLN A 146 -4.82 -19.82 -0.54
C GLN A 146 -3.31 -20.02 -0.73
N GLY A 147 -2.52 -19.04 -0.29
CA GLY A 147 -1.06 -19.02 -0.44
C GLY A 147 -0.58 -18.53 -1.81
N ILE A 148 -1.49 -18.22 -2.73
CA ILE A 148 -1.17 -17.70 -4.08
C ILE A 148 -1.83 -16.34 -4.30
N ASP A 149 -3.16 -16.27 -4.17
CA ASP A 149 -3.94 -15.06 -4.42
C ASP A 149 -4.39 -14.38 -3.11
N PHE A 150 -4.44 -15.13 -1.99
CA PHE A 150 -4.77 -14.64 -0.64
C PHE A 150 -4.15 -15.51 0.48
#